data_AF-A0A965PN11-F1
#
_entry.id   AF-A0A965PN11-F1
#
_cell.length_a   1.000
_cell.length_b   1.000
_cell.length_c   1.000
_cell.angle_alpha   90.00
_cell.angle_beta   90.00
_cell.angle_gamma   90.00
#
_symmetry.space_group_name_H-M   'P 1'
#
loop_
_entity.id
_entity.type
_entity.pdbx_description
1 polymer ?
#
loop_
_entity_poly.entity_id
_entity_poly.type
_entity_poly.pdbx_seq_one_letter_code
_entity_poly.pdbx_strand_id
1 'polypeptide(L)'
;MILIGDVRQKLKELPDKSVHCCVTSPPYFGLRDYGEDGQIGLEDTPEQFVANMVEVFREVWRVLRDDGTLWLNLGDSYSGSGKGPAGNLGATHNERWLEHKHSAIVPNGLKPKDLIGIPWRVAFALQADGWYLRQDIIWHKPNPMPESVTDRCTKSHEYIFLLSKSRQYYFDNEAIKEPAKYAGDDRGSRTDNRRGTIMNSISGVTAETRNKRDVWTVTTRPFKGAHFATFPPQLIEPCILAGCPPDGTVLDPFFGAGTTGLVAQQHGRNWIGCELNPVYAEMASKRIKDAEPQPKLFT
;
A
#
# COMPACT_ATOMS: atom_id res chain seq x y z
N MET A 1 17.26 0.81 8.93
CA MET A 1 18.28 -0.02 8.24
C MET A 1 17.69 -0.64 6.99
N ILE A 2 18.49 -1.04 6.00
CA ILE A 2 18.00 -1.74 4.80
C ILE A 2 18.56 -3.17 4.80
N LEU A 3 17.67 -4.15 4.70
CA LEU A 3 18.00 -5.55 4.46
C LEU A 3 18.04 -5.77 2.94
N ILE A 4 19.20 -6.17 2.42
CA ILE A 4 19.36 -6.41 0.97
C ILE A 4 19.17 -7.90 0.68
N GLY A 5 18.20 -8.23 -0.17
CA GLY A 5 17.91 -9.57 -0.65
C GLY A 5 16.42 -9.93 -0.65
N ASP A 6 16.13 -11.20 -0.90
CA ASP A 6 14.75 -11.72 -0.94
C ASP A 6 14.05 -11.54 0.41
N VAL A 7 12.92 -10.83 0.38
CA VAL A 7 12.08 -10.54 1.54
C VAL A 7 11.67 -11.79 2.33
N ARG A 8 11.42 -12.93 1.66
CA ARG A 8 11.05 -14.21 2.28
C ARG A 8 12.16 -14.78 3.16
N GLN A 9 13.41 -14.36 2.93
CA GLN A 9 14.56 -14.75 3.74
C GLN A 9 14.94 -13.63 4.71
N LYS A 10 15.01 -12.39 4.24
CA LYS A 10 15.51 -11.26 5.02
C LYS A 10 14.64 -10.95 6.24
N LEU A 11 13.31 -11.08 6.14
CA LEU A 11 12.45 -10.84 7.30
C LEU A 11 12.71 -11.83 8.45
N LYS A 12 13.21 -13.05 8.17
CA LYS A 12 13.55 -14.06 9.20
C LYS A 12 14.73 -13.64 10.08
N GLU A 13 15.53 -12.68 9.63
CA GLU A 13 16.65 -12.11 10.40
C GLU A 13 16.15 -11.15 11.49
N LEU A 14 14.90 -10.66 11.39
CA LEU A 14 14.31 -9.75 12.36
C LEU A 14 13.70 -10.51 13.54
N PRO A 15 13.83 -10.01 14.79
CA PRO A 15 13.18 -10.61 15.95
C PRO A 15 11.65 -10.53 15.84
N ASP A 16 10.97 -11.48 16.48
CA ASP A 16 9.52 -11.44 16.68
C ASP A 16 9.10 -10.14 17.37
N LYS A 17 7.94 -9.61 16.98
CA LYS A 17 7.31 -8.45 17.64
C LYS A 17 8.23 -7.22 17.78
N SER A 18 9.15 -7.03 16.83
CA SER A 18 10.16 -5.96 16.84
C SER A 18 9.70 -4.66 16.16
N VAL A 19 8.62 -4.68 15.36
CA VAL A 19 8.12 -3.50 14.64
C VAL A 19 6.68 -3.15 15.00
N HIS A 20 6.32 -1.86 14.88
CA HIS A 20 5.01 -1.34 15.32
C HIS A 20 4.01 -1.27 14.17
N CYS A 21 4.49 -0.95 12.98
CA CYS A 21 3.66 -0.72 11.81
C CYS A 21 4.39 -1.26 10.57
N CYS A 22 3.65 -1.83 9.63
CA CYS A 22 4.12 -2.13 8.30
C CYS A 22 3.37 -1.25 7.30
N VAL A 23 4.08 -0.50 6.45
CA VAL A 23 3.48 0.33 5.40
C VAL A 23 4.21 0.01 4.10
N THR A 24 3.50 -0.54 3.12
CA THR A 24 4.16 -1.11 1.94
C THR A 24 3.28 -1.16 0.71
N SER A 25 3.95 -1.29 -0.44
CA SER A 25 3.36 -1.51 -1.75
C SER A 25 4.18 -2.58 -2.46
N PRO A 26 3.75 -3.86 -2.44
CA PRO A 26 4.43 -4.93 -3.14
C PRO A 26 4.47 -4.70 -4.67
N PRO A 27 5.31 -5.45 -5.39
CA PRO A 27 5.16 -5.63 -6.83
C PRO A 27 3.72 -5.98 -7.22
N TYR A 28 3.21 -5.35 -8.27
CA TYR A 28 1.86 -5.63 -8.78
C TYR A 28 1.93 -6.72 -9.84
N PHE A 29 1.08 -7.74 -9.68
CA PHE A 29 1.02 -8.92 -10.54
C PHE A 29 0.92 -8.56 -12.04
N GLY A 30 1.85 -9.06 -12.84
CA GLY A 30 1.91 -8.96 -14.29
C GLY A 30 2.27 -7.58 -14.85
N LEU A 31 2.67 -6.62 -14.00
CA LEU A 31 2.90 -5.24 -14.45
C LEU A 31 4.35 -4.90 -14.80
N ARG A 32 5.32 -5.41 -14.03
CA ARG A 32 6.73 -5.02 -14.18
C ARG A 32 7.65 -6.19 -13.95
N ASP A 33 8.69 -6.22 -14.78
CA ASP A 33 9.87 -7.05 -14.60
C ASP A 33 11.00 -6.14 -14.09
N TYR A 34 11.57 -6.50 -12.95
CA TYR A 34 12.66 -5.80 -12.29
C TYR A 34 14.04 -6.37 -12.62
N GLY A 35 14.12 -7.44 -13.43
CA GLY A 35 15.37 -8.06 -13.88
C GLY A 35 16.14 -8.78 -12.77
N GLU A 36 15.46 -9.12 -11.67
CA GLU A 36 16.06 -9.81 -10.52
C GLU A 36 15.50 -11.22 -10.36
N ASP A 37 16.39 -12.18 -10.16
CA ASP A 37 16.01 -13.54 -9.84
C ASP A 37 15.23 -13.59 -8.52
N GLY A 38 14.12 -14.33 -8.51
CA GLY A 38 13.27 -14.47 -7.32
C GLY A 38 12.36 -13.28 -7.04
N GLN A 39 12.28 -12.28 -7.92
CA GLN A 39 11.29 -11.21 -7.82
C GLN A 39 9.86 -11.77 -7.72
N ILE A 40 9.01 -11.03 -7.02
CA ILE A 40 7.57 -11.31 -6.92
C ILE A 40 6.84 -10.44 -7.94
N GLY A 41 5.73 -10.95 -8.51
CA GLY A 41 4.86 -10.21 -9.42
C GLY A 41 4.85 -10.74 -10.86
N LEU A 42 5.70 -11.72 -11.20
CA LEU A 42 5.74 -12.36 -12.52
C LEU A 42 5.35 -13.85 -12.50
N GLU A 43 4.66 -14.29 -11.46
CA GLU A 43 4.16 -15.65 -11.34
C GLU A 43 3.20 -16.00 -12.50
N ASP A 44 3.10 -17.29 -12.84
CA ASP A 44 2.26 -17.74 -13.96
C ASP A 44 0.76 -17.54 -13.68
N THR A 45 0.38 -17.54 -12.40
CA THR A 45 -1.02 -17.45 -11.97
C THR A 45 -1.22 -16.44 -10.83
N PRO A 46 -2.39 -15.77 -10.78
CA PRO A 46 -2.78 -14.96 -9.63
C PRO A 46 -2.72 -15.72 -8.31
N GLU A 47 -3.04 -17.01 -8.31
CA GLU A 47 -3.04 -17.87 -7.12
C GLU A 47 -1.63 -18.05 -6.54
N GLN A 48 -0.62 -18.25 -7.40
CA GLN A 48 0.79 -18.31 -6.97
C GLN A 48 1.27 -16.97 -6.43
N PHE A 49 0.93 -15.85 -7.09
CA PHE A 49 1.25 -14.52 -6.58
C PHE A 49 0.62 -14.28 -5.20
N VAL A 50 -0.67 -14.63 -5.03
CA VAL A 50 -1.37 -14.52 -3.75
C VAL A 50 -0.71 -15.40 -2.68
N ALA A 51 -0.29 -16.62 -3.03
CA ALA A 51 0.43 -17.49 -2.10
C ALA A 51 1.77 -16.90 -1.65
N ASN A 52 2.55 -16.31 -2.56
CA ASN A 52 3.78 -15.59 -2.23
C ASN A 52 3.51 -14.38 -1.31
N MET A 53 2.43 -13.62 -1.57
CA MET A 53 2.01 -12.54 -0.68
C MET A 53 1.67 -13.04 0.72
N VAL A 54 0.90 -14.13 0.83
CA VAL A 54 0.57 -14.74 2.13
C VAL A 54 1.83 -15.18 2.86
N GLU A 55 2.80 -15.81 2.19
CA GLU A 55 4.09 -16.18 2.80
C GLU A 55 4.83 -14.97 3.37
N VAL A 56 4.98 -13.90 2.58
CA VAL A 56 5.64 -12.66 3.03
C VAL A 56 4.90 -12.06 4.22
N PHE A 57 3.57 -11.97 4.15
CA PHE A 57 2.78 -11.33 5.20
C PHE A 57 2.65 -12.19 6.46
N ARG A 58 2.88 -13.51 6.41
CA ARG A 58 3.09 -14.32 7.63
C ARG A 58 4.36 -13.92 8.37
N GLU A 59 5.45 -13.65 7.65
CA GLU A 59 6.66 -13.12 8.29
C GLU A 59 6.45 -11.70 8.81
N VAL A 60 5.72 -10.84 8.08
CA VAL A 60 5.30 -9.52 8.58
C VAL A 60 4.47 -9.64 9.86
N TRP A 61 3.54 -10.60 9.93
CA TRP A 61 2.75 -10.88 11.14
C TRP A 61 3.62 -11.25 12.34
N ARG A 62 4.65 -12.08 12.14
CA ARG A 62 5.59 -12.50 13.18
C ARG A 62 6.38 -11.32 13.74
N VAL A 63 6.93 -10.48 12.87
CA VAL A 63 7.76 -9.33 13.28
C VAL A 63 6.93 -8.17 13.83
N LEU A 64 5.66 -8.05 13.45
CA LEU A 64 4.75 -7.05 14.04
C LEU A 64 4.44 -7.39 15.50
N ARG A 65 4.47 -6.36 16.34
CA ARG A 65 3.90 -6.39 17.69
C ARG A 65 2.43 -6.84 17.65
N ASP A 66 1.93 -7.33 18.77
CA ASP A 66 0.56 -7.86 18.85
C ASP A 66 -0.52 -6.80 18.61
N ASP A 67 -0.20 -5.54 18.87
CA ASP A 67 -1.01 -4.36 18.59
C ASP A 67 -0.69 -3.68 17.24
N GLY A 68 0.23 -4.26 16.44
CA GLY A 68 0.73 -3.66 15.21
C GLY A 68 -0.28 -3.68 14.06
N THR A 69 -0.07 -2.78 13.11
CA THR A 69 -0.91 -2.63 11.90
C THR A 69 -0.13 -2.86 10.61
N LEU A 70 -0.82 -3.35 9.59
CA LEU A 70 -0.34 -3.44 8.21
C LEU A 70 -1.19 -2.53 7.33
N TRP A 71 -0.52 -1.64 6.59
CA TRP A 71 -1.09 -0.78 5.57
C TRP A 71 -0.56 -1.22 4.21
N LEU A 72 -1.41 -1.87 3.44
CA LEU A 72 -1.05 -2.54 2.20
C LEU A 72 -1.66 -1.83 0.99
N ASN A 73 -0.84 -1.10 0.24
CA ASN A 73 -1.25 -0.49 -1.02
C ASN A 73 -1.13 -1.52 -2.16
N LEU A 74 -2.23 -1.74 -2.89
CA LEU A 74 -2.26 -2.60 -4.06
C LEU A 74 -3.06 -1.98 -5.21
N GLY A 75 -2.49 -2.05 -6.40
CA GLY A 75 -3.14 -1.77 -7.66
C GLY A 75 -3.49 -3.06 -8.38
N ASP A 76 -4.72 -3.13 -8.87
CA ASP A 76 -5.15 -4.24 -9.74
C ASP A 76 -4.50 -4.23 -11.13
N SER A 77 -4.53 -5.38 -11.78
CA SER A 77 -4.15 -5.60 -13.17
C SER A 77 -5.30 -6.28 -13.94
N TYR A 78 -5.20 -6.22 -15.27
CA TYR A 78 -6.14 -6.91 -16.16
C TYR A 78 -5.45 -8.11 -16.79
N SER A 79 -6.20 -9.19 -16.95
CA SER A 79 -5.81 -10.33 -17.76
C SER A 79 -5.51 -9.85 -19.18
N GLY A 80 -4.45 -10.40 -19.78
CA GLY A 80 -3.99 -10.00 -21.10
C GLY A 80 -5.08 -10.16 -22.18
N SER A 81 -4.89 -9.51 -23.33
CA SER A 81 -5.84 -9.62 -24.44
C SER A 81 -5.77 -10.98 -25.17
N GLY A 82 -4.76 -11.80 -24.87
CA GLY A 82 -4.39 -12.97 -25.68
C GLY A 82 -3.91 -12.62 -27.10
N LYS A 83 -3.93 -11.34 -27.48
CA LYS A 83 -3.53 -10.81 -28.78
C LYS A 83 -2.33 -9.90 -28.61
N GLY A 84 -1.17 -10.51 -28.78
CA GLY A 84 0.17 -9.92 -28.86
C GLY A 84 1.07 -10.88 -29.67
N PRO A 85 2.36 -10.61 -29.84
CA PRO A 85 3.25 -11.50 -30.61
C PRO A 85 3.27 -12.96 -30.10
N ALA A 86 2.84 -13.22 -28.85
CA ALA A 86 2.65 -14.57 -28.31
C ALA A 86 1.33 -15.28 -28.72
N GLY A 87 0.30 -14.52 -29.15
CA GLY A 87 -1.02 -15.04 -29.53
C GLY A 87 -1.11 -15.59 -30.95
N ASN A 88 -0.09 -15.34 -31.78
CA ASN A 88 0.05 -15.90 -33.13
C ASN A 88 1.26 -16.84 -33.17
N LEU A 89 1.18 -17.98 -32.46
CA LEU A 89 2.13 -19.07 -32.63
C LEU A 89 1.89 -19.76 -33.98
N GLY A 90 2.41 -19.12 -35.03
CA GLY A 90 2.28 -19.53 -36.41
C GLY A 90 3.07 -18.64 -37.36
N ALA A 91 4.22 -18.09 -36.97
CA ALA A 91 5.25 -17.63 -37.90
C ALA A 91 6.52 -17.20 -37.14
N THR A 92 7.65 -17.71 -37.64
CA THR A 92 9.03 -17.30 -37.41
C THR A 92 9.22 -15.84 -36.95
N HIS A 93 9.40 -15.59 -35.66
CA HIS A 93 9.96 -14.34 -35.16
C HIS A 93 10.88 -14.54 -33.94
N ASN A 94 11.92 -13.70 -33.88
CA ASN A 94 13.00 -13.69 -32.90
C ASN A 94 12.52 -13.87 -31.46
N GLU A 95 12.96 -14.96 -30.84
CA GLU A 95 12.66 -15.39 -29.46
C GLU A 95 13.01 -14.32 -28.41
N ARG A 96 13.99 -13.45 -28.71
CA ARG A 96 14.51 -12.39 -27.82
C ARG A 96 13.51 -11.26 -27.48
N TRP A 97 12.41 -11.12 -28.22
CA TRP A 97 11.42 -10.03 -28.01
C TRP A 97 10.19 -10.44 -27.18
N LEU A 98 10.05 -11.74 -26.86
CA LEU A 98 8.91 -12.29 -26.14
C LEU A 98 9.12 -12.41 -24.62
N GLU A 99 10.37 -12.46 -24.17
CA GLU A 99 10.74 -12.78 -22.78
C GLU A 99 10.23 -11.76 -21.73
N HIS A 100 9.82 -10.55 -22.13
CA HIS A 100 9.61 -9.45 -21.18
C HIS A 100 8.18 -8.86 -21.18
N LYS A 101 7.17 -9.56 -21.72
CA LYS A 101 5.78 -9.05 -21.79
C LYS A 101 4.75 -10.00 -21.17
N HIS A 102 4.80 -10.13 -19.85
CA HIS A 102 3.77 -10.82 -19.05
C HIS A 102 2.35 -10.22 -19.23
N SER A 103 2.23 -8.97 -19.69
CA SER A 103 0.95 -8.29 -19.93
C SER A 103 0.13 -8.86 -21.10
N ALA A 104 0.70 -9.74 -21.93
CA ALA A 104 -0.02 -10.44 -22.99
C ALA A 104 -0.64 -11.78 -22.52
N ILE A 105 -0.24 -12.27 -21.34
CA ILE A 105 -0.63 -13.57 -20.81
C ILE A 105 -2.07 -13.50 -20.32
N VAL A 106 -2.86 -14.50 -20.71
CA VAL A 106 -4.17 -14.77 -20.12
C VAL A 106 -3.94 -15.85 -19.07
N PRO A 107 -3.96 -15.52 -17.77
CA PRO A 107 -3.73 -16.53 -16.74
C PRO A 107 -4.79 -17.63 -16.79
N ASN A 108 -4.40 -18.85 -16.43
CA ASN A 108 -5.33 -19.98 -16.42
C ASN A 108 -6.56 -19.66 -15.53
N GLY A 109 -7.75 -19.99 -16.03
CA GLY A 109 -9.01 -19.72 -15.32
C GLY A 109 -9.57 -18.29 -15.47
N LEU A 110 -8.88 -17.38 -16.16
CA LEU A 110 -9.38 -16.04 -16.48
C LEU A 110 -9.66 -15.88 -17.97
N LYS A 111 -10.63 -15.01 -18.32
CA LYS A 111 -10.88 -14.64 -19.70
C LYS A 111 -9.96 -13.49 -20.11
N PRO A 112 -9.68 -13.32 -21.42
CA PRO A 112 -8.99 -12.13 -21.89
C PRO A 112 -9.71 -10.86 -21.46
N LYS A 113 -8.94 -9.84 -21.06
CA LYS A 113 -9.44 -8.54 -20.55
C LYS A 113 -10.22 -8.58 -19.22
N ASP A 114 -10.31 -9.72 -18.53
CA ASP A 114 -10.90 -9.75 -17.18
C ASP A 114 -10.11 -8.86 -16.22
N LEU A 115 -10.80 -8.09 -15.38
CA LEU A 115 -10.17 -7.50 -14.19
C LEU A 115 -9.81 -8.64 -13.25
N ILE A 116 -8.54 -8.76 -12.87
CA ILE A 116 -8.07 -9.93 -12.12
C ILE A 116 -8.59 -9.92 -10.68
N GLY A 117 -8.71 -8.73 -10.08
CA GLY A 117 -9.14 -8.58 -8.69
C GLY A 117 -8.02 -8.80 -7.69
N ILE A 118 -6.75 -8.58 -8.09
CA ILE A 118 -5.56 -8.86 -7.26
C ILE A 118 -5.65 -8.23 -5.86
N PRO A 119 -6.03 -6.94 -5.69
CA PRO A 119 -6.10 -6.32 -4.37
C PRO A 119 -7.02 -7.10 -3.41
N TRP A 120 -8.23 -7.46 -3.88
CA TRP A 120 -9.20 -8.19 -3.07
C TRP A 120 -8.86 -9.67 -2.90
N ARG A 121 -8.25 -10.31 -3.89
CA ARG A 121 -7.73 -11.69 -3.77
C ARG A 121 -6.68 -11.77 -2.66
N VAL A 122 -5.73 -10.82 -2.61
CA VAL A 122 -4.74 -10.74 -1.53
C VAL A 122 -5.41 -10.42 -0.19
N ALA A 123 -6.29 -9.41 -0.13
CA ALA A 123 -6.96 -9.02 1.12
C ALA A 123 -7.75 -10.18 1.75
N PHE A 124 -8.51 -10.93 0.95
CA PHE A 124 -9.26 -12.09 1.45
C PHE A 124 -8.37 -13.27 1.79
N ALA A 125 -7.28 -13.51 1.05
CA ALA A 125 -6.32 -14.55 1.41
C ALA A 125 -5.64 -14.25 2.75
N LEU A 126 -5.24 -12.99 3.01
CA LEU A 126 -4.71 -12.57 4.30
C LEU A 126 -5.77 -12.69 5.40
N GLN A 127 -7.02 -12.33 5.14
CA GLN A 127 -8.10 -12.51 6.10
C GLN A 127 -8.32 -13.99 6.46
N ALA A 128 -8.32 -14.88 5.46
CA ALA A 128 -8.42 -16.32 5.65
C ALA A 128 -7.20 -16.88 6.41
N ASP A 129 -6.03 -16.25 6.27
CA ASP A 129 -4.80 -16.59 6.99
C ASP A 129 -4.75 -16.04 8.43
N GLY A 130 -5.81 -15.37 8.89
CA GLY A 130 -5.97 -14.93 10.27
C GLY A 130 -5.89 -13.42 10.49
N TRP A 131 -5.65 -12.63 9.45
CA TRP A 131 -5.68 -11.18 9.56
C TRP A 131 -7.09 -10.63 9.77
N TYR A 132 -7.20 -9.59 10.60
CA TYR A 132 -8.39 -8.75 10.61
C TYR A 132 -8.27 -7.73 9.48
N LEU A 133 -9.07 -7.87 8.43
CA LEU A 133 -9.27 -6.81 7.44
C LEU A 133 -10.14 -5.71 8.07
N ARG A 134 -9.55 -4.57 8.39
CA ARG A 134 -10.21 -3.50 9.17
C ARG A 134 -10.88 -2.46 8.29
N GLN A 135 -10.29 -2.15 7.15
CA GLN A 135 -10.78 -1.12 6.25
C GLN A 135 -10.16 -1.25 4.86
N ASP A 136 -10.95 -0.98 3.84
CA ASP A 136 -10.50 -0.62 2.51
C ASP A 136 -10.53 0.89 2.33
N ILE A 137 -9.38 1.46 1.98
CA ILE A 137 -9.21 2.89 1.73
C ILE A 137 -8.98 3.08 0.24
N ILE A 138 -9.71 4.02 -0.36
CA ILE A 138 -9.60 4.32 -1.78
C ILE A 138 -8.61 5.46 -1.96
N TRP A 139 -7.48 5.17 -2.59
CA TRP A 139 -6.62 6.21 -3.13
C TRP A 139 -7.19 6.69 -4.46
N HIS A 140 -7.85 7.85 -4.45
CA HIS A 140 -8.28 8.55 -5.66
C HIS A 140 -7.11 9.35 -6.25
N LYS A 141 -6.74 9.02 -7.48
CA LYS A 141 -5.68 9.67 -8.27
C LYS A 141 -6.33 10.70 -9.21
N PRO A 142 -6.24 12.01 -8.92
CA PRO A 142 -6.85 13.04 -9.77
C PRO A 142 -6.10 13.25 -11.10
N ASN A 143 -4.88 12.72 -11.22
CA ASN A 143 -4.03 12.78 -12.41
C ASN A 143 -3.61 11.37 -12.87
N PRO A 144 -4.56 10.45 -13.13
CA PRO A 144 -4.21 9.09 -13.54
C PRO A 144 -3.56 9.13 -14.93
N MET A 145 -2.64 8.19 -15.18
CA MET A 145 -2.10 8.00 -16.53
C MET A 145 -3.25 7.68 -17.49
N PRO A 146 -3.34 8.33 -18.67
CA PRO A 146 -4.34 7.98 -19.67
C PRO A 146 -4.20 6.52 -20.09
N GLU A 147 -5.34 5.86 -20.30
CA GLU A 147 -5.40 4.51 -20.85
C GLU A 147 -6.01 4.55 -22.25
N SER A 148 -5.36 3.92 -23.23
CA SER A 148 -5.89 3.76 -24.59
C SER A 148 -6.92 2.62 -24.64
N VAL A 149 -7.99 2.75 -23.86
CA VAL A 149 -9.09 1.78 -23.75
C VAL A 149 -10.42 2.44 -24.11
N THR A 150 -11.29 1.72 -24.81
CA THR A 150 -12.58 2.25 -25.31
C THR A 150 -13.80 1.50 -24.78
N ASP A 151 -13.60 0.35 -24.12
CA ASP A 151 -14.63 -0.57 -23.66
C ASP A 151 -14.78 -0.60 -22.13
N ARG A 152 -14.12 0.32 -21.40
CA ARG A 152 -14.25 0.53 -19.95
C ARG A 152 -13.76 1.91 -19.53
N CYS A 153 -14.06 2.29 -18.28
CA CYS A 153 -13.51 3.50 -17.67
C CYS A 153 -11.99 3.37 -17.44
N THR A 154 -11.28 4.49 -17.56
CA THR A 154 -9.89 4.64 -17.10
C THR A 154 -9.81 4.40 -15.60
N LYS A 155 -8.81 3.64 -15.16
CA LYS A 155 -8.58 3.38 -13.75
C LYS A 155 -7.96 4.59 -13.08
N SER A 156 -8.72 5.21 -12.18
CA SER A 156 -8.30 6.41 -11.43
C SER A 156 -8.11 6.17 -9.94
N HIS A 157 -8.09 4.91 -9.48
CA HIS A 157 -7.88 4.61 -8.07
C HIS A 157 -7.06 3.34 -7.82
N GLU A 158 -6.59 3.22 -6.59
CA GLU A 158 -5.98 2.03 -5.99
C GLU A 158 -6.49 1.83 -4.57
N TYR A 159 -6.22 0.66 -4.00
CA TYR A 159 -6.63 0.32 -2.63
C TYR A 159 -5.44 0.46 -1.68
N ILE A 160 -5.74 0.90 -0.46
CA ILE A 160 -4.90 0.70 0.72
C ILE A 160 -5.74 -0.09 1.71
N PHE A 161 -5.31 -1.30 2.05
CA PHE A 161 -5.98 -2.09 3.08
C PHE A 161 -5.31 -1.86 4.43
N LEU A 162 -6.11 -1.55 5.45
CA LEU A 162 -5.69 -1.60 6.84
C LEU A 162 -5.99 -3.00 7.38
N LEU A 163 -4.96 -3.70 7.84
CA LEU A 163 -5.06 -4.99 8.51
C LEU A 163 -4.45 -4.94 9.92
N SER A 164 -4.94 -5.78 10.82
CA SER A 164 -4.41 -5.92 12.18
C SER A 164 -4.36 -7.38 12.64
N LYS A 165 -3.54 -7.65 13.67
CA LYS A 165 -3.45 -8.99 14.28
C LYS A 165 -4.62 -9.32 15.20
N SER A 166 -5.29 -8.30 15.71
CA SER A 166 -6.36 -8.42 16.68
C SER A 166 -7.40 -7.32 16.51
N ARG A 167 -8.57 -7.51 17.14
CA ARG A 167 -9.63 -6.49 17.21
C ARG A 167 -9.20 -5.21 17.95
N GLN A 168 -8.18 -5.31 18.81
CA GLN A 168 -7.56 -4.19 19.51
C GLN A 168 -6.14 -4.02 18.96
N TYR A 169 -5.86 -2.85 18.39
CA TYR A 169 -4.59 -2.52 17.77
C TYR A 169 -4.31 -1.04 17.95
N TYR A 170 -3.05 -0.66 17.81
CA TYR A 170 -2.64 0.74 17.86
C TYR A 170 -3.21 1.49 16.65
N PHE A 171 -3.96 2.56 16.93
CA PHE A 171 -4.49 3.47 15.91
C PHE A 171 -4.67 4.87 16.50
N ASP A 172 -3.78 5.80 16.12
CA ASP A 172 -3.87 7.21 16.51
C ASP A 172 -4.76 7.96 15.51
N ASN A 173 -6.08 7.98 15.78
CA ASN A 173 -7.02 8.71 14.93
C ASN A 173 -6.86 10.24 15.06
N GLU A 174 -6.43 10.72 16.23
CA GLU A 174 -6.24 12.15 16.51
C GLU A 174 -5.15 12.73 15.61
N ALA A 175 -4.04 12.00 15.43
CA ALA A 175 -2.92 12.40 14.58
C ALA A 175 -3.27 12.59 13.10
N ILE A 176 -4.42 12.05 12.64
CA ILE A 176 -4.85 12.12 11.24
C ILE A 176 -6.20 12.78 11.04
N LYS A 177 -6.80 13.38 12.09
CA LYS A 177 -8.07 14.09 11.94
C LYS A 177 -7.97 15.18 10.88
N GLU A 178 -9.08 15.38 10.18
CA GLU A 178 -9.21 16.42 9.16
C GLU A 178 -10.19 17.51 9.62
N PRO A 179 -10.09 18.74 9.08
CA PRO A 179 -11.05 19.79 9.38
C PRO A 179 -12.50 19.35 9.14
N ALA A 180 -13.38 19.68 10.08
CA ALA A 180 -14.80 19.48 9.90
C ALA A 180 -15.36 20.52 8.92
N LYS A 181 -16.16 20.07 7.95
CA LYS A 181 -16.74 20.96 6.93
C LYS A 181 -17.66 22.04 7.53
N TYR A 182 -18.25 21.75 8.68
CA TYR A 182 -19.23 22.60 9.34
C TYR A 182 -18.74 23.09 10.71
N ALA A 183 -17.43 23.01 11.01
CA ALA A 183 -16.85 23.44 12.28
C ALA A 183 -17.48 24.75 12.80
N GLY A 184 -17.93 24.76 14.05
CA GLY A 184 -18.58 25.93 14.65
C GLY A 184 -20.06 26.12 14.31
N ASP A 185 -20.64 25.30 13.42
CA ASP A 185 -22.06 25.35 13.05
C ASP A 185 -22.93 24.64 14.11
N ASP A 186 -24.08 25.23 14.46
CA ASP A 186 -25.04 24.73 15.46
C ASP A 186 -26.02 23.67 14.89
N ARG A 187 -25.69 23.09 13.73
CA ARG A 187 -26.48 22.01 13.11
C ARG A 187 -26.58 20.75 13.96
N GLY A 188 -25.77 20.61 15.01
CA GLY A 188 -25.89 19.55 16.02
C GLY A 188 -27.09 19.73 16.95
N SER A 189 -27.65 20.95 17.05
CA SER A 189 -28.83 21.30 17.85
C SER A 189 -30.16 20.88 17.19
N ARG A 190 -30.18 19.76 16.45
CA ARG A 190 -31.46 19.16 16.05
C ARG A 190 -31.99 18.34 17.20
N THR A 191 -32.77 18.99 18.07
CA THR A 191 -33.66 18.33 19.02
C THR A 191 -34.64 17.43 18.27
N ASP A 192 -34.30 16.16 18.09
CA ASP A 192 -35.26 15.16 17.66
C ASP A 192 -36.16 14.81 18.86
N ASN A 193 -37.21 15.62 19.05
CA ASN A 193 -38.20 15.45 20.11
C ASN A 193 -39.01 14.13 20.01
N ARG A 194 -38.66 13.20 19.09
CA ARG A 194 -39.38 11.91 18.92
C ARG A 194 -38.73 10.72 19.62
N ARG A 195 -37.49 10.83 20.07
CA ARG A 195 -36.82 9.78 20.84
C ARG A 195 -36.11 10.44 22.00
N GLY A 196 -36.65 10.31 23.21
CA GLY A 196 -36.08 10.84 24.47
C GLY A 196 -34.74 10.21 24.87
N THR A 197 -33.79 10.12 23.93
CA THR A 197 -32.40 9.78 24.18
C THR A 197 -31.63 11.09 24.15
N ILE A 198 -31.35 11.63 25.33
CA ILE A 198 -30.45 12.77 25.49
C ILE A 198 -29.05 12.27 25.11
N MET A 199 -28.66 12.43 23.85
CA MET A 199 -27.26 12.40 23.48
C MET A 199 -26.63 13.64 24.08
N ASN A 200 -25.73 13.45 25.06
CA ASN A 200 -24.89 14.51 25.63
C ASN A 200 -23.98 15.10 24.54
N SER A 201 -24.48 16.00 23.70
CA SER A 201 -23.66 16.99 23.02
C SER A 201 -23.63 18.22 23.92
N ILE A 202 -22.55 18.38 24.68
CA ILE A 202 -22.30 19.50 25.60
C ILE A 202 -22.28 20.87 24.90
N SER A 203 -22.36 20.92 23.58
CA SER A 203 -22.79 22.09 22.82
C SER A 203 -23.36 21.59 21.48
N GLY A 204 -24.43 22.21 20.96
CA GLY A 204 -24.95 21.92 19.62
C GLY A 204 -23.96 22.26 18.48
N VAL A 205 -22.77 22.74 18.84
CA VAL A 205 -21.67 23.16 17.97
C VAL A 205 -20.91 21.93 17.49
N THR A 206 -20.79 21.81 16.17
CA THR A 206 -19.97 20.76 15.57
C THR A 206 -18.47 20.98 15.85
N ALA A 207 -17.77 19.90 16.18
CA ALA A 207 -16.33 19.93 16.48
C ALA A 207 -15.49 20.49 15.32
N GLU A 208 -14.38 21.15 15.64
CA GLU A 208 -13.43 21.74 14.66
C GLU A 208 -12.82 20.70 13.72
N THR A 209 -12.60 19.50 14.24
CA THR A 209 -11.97 18.40 13.50
C THR A 209 -12.86 17.16 13.55
N ARG A 210 -12.64 16.26 12.58
CA ARG A 210 -13.36 14.99 12.45
C ARG A 210 -12.43 13.87 12.01
N ASN A 211 -12.88 12.63 12.19
CA ASN A 211 -12.15 11.47 11.68
C ASN A 211 -11.94 11.60 10.16
N LYS A 212 -10.75 11.18 9.72
CA LYS A 212 -10.37 11.13 8.31
C LYS A 212 -11.32 10.20 7.55
N ARG A 213 -11.81 10.64 6.39
CA ARG A 213 -12.58 9.76 5.49
C ARG A 213 -11.69 8.74 4.80
N ASP A 214 -12.29 7.73 4.21
CA ASP A 214 -11.66 6.57 3.57
C ASP A 214 -11.40 6.74 2.07
N VAL A 215 -11.81 7.86 1.46
CA VAL A 215 -11.44 8.22 0.08
C VAL A 215 -10.41 9.33 0.11
N TRP A 216 -9.16 8.98 -0.19
CA TRP A 216 -8.01 9.89 -0.13
C TRP A 216 -7.66 10.38 -1.52
N THR A 217 -7.82 11.68 -1.76
CA THR A 217 -7.41 12.29 -3.03
C THR A 217 -5.95 12.74 -2.92
N VAL A 218 -5.05 12.04 -3.60
CA VAL A 218 -3.61 12.33 -3.61
C VAL A 218 -3.07 12.23 -5.03
N THR A 219 -2.35 13.25 -5.49
CA THR A 219 -1.75 13.26 -6.84
C THR A 219 -0.57 12.29 -6.94
N THR A 220 -0.48 11.56 -8.05
CA THR A 220 0.74 10.79 -8.38
C THR A 220 1.87 11.76 -8.73
N ARG A 221 3.09 11.48 -8.28
CA ARG A 221 4.29 12.25 -8.63
C ARG A 221 5.33 11.32 -9.27
N PRO A 222 5.87 11.66 -10.46
CA PRO A 222 6.99 10.91 -11.02
C PRO A 222 8.19 11.00 -10.09
N PHE A 223 8.85 9.87 -9.83
CA PHE A 223 10.13 9.84 -9.13
C PHE A 223 11.26 9.72 -10.16
N LYS A 224 12.15 10.73 -10.22
CA LYS A 224 13.20 10.81 -11.25
C LYS A 224 14.33 9.77 -11.08
N GLY A 225 14.50 9.21 -9.88
CA GLY A 225 15.64 8.35 -9.54
C GLY A 225 15.48 6.89 -9.96
N ALA A 226 14.27 6.42 -10.27
CA ALA A 226 14.05 5.01 -10.55
C ALA A 226 12.83 4.76 -11.43
N HIS A 227 12.91 3.74 -12.29
CA HIS A 227 11.80 3.26 -13.13
C HIS A 227 10.73 2.51 -12.30
N PHE A 228 10.23 3.11 -11.22
CA PHE A 228 9.29 2.51 -10.27
C PHE A 228 7.98 3.27 -10.11
N ALA A 229 6.93 2.53 -9.73
CA ALA A 229 5.71 3.10 -9.18
C ALA A 229 5.90 3.26 -7.66
N THR A 230 6.49 4.38 -7.23
CA THR A 230 6.54 4.73 -5.81
C THR A 230 5.22 5.41 -5.43
N PHE A 231 4.58 4.99 -4.33
CA PHE A 231 3.48 5.80 -3.81
C PHE A 231 3.97 7.20 -3.37
N PRO A 232 3.13 8.24 -3.45
CA PRO A 232 3.48 9.58 -2.97
C PRO A 232 3.66 9.60 -1.44
N PRO A 233 4.61 10.38 -0.89
CA PRO A 233 4.78 10.55 0.56
C PRO A 233 3.48 10.92 1.29
N GLN A 234 2.69 11.84 0.71
CA GLN A 234 1.43 12.31 1.29
C GLN A 234 0.35 11.22 1.38
N LEU A 235 0.47 10.15 0.57
CA LEU A 235 -0.47 9.04 0.61
C LEU A 235 -0.29 8.20 1.87
N ILE A 236 0.97 7.96 2.26
CA ILE A 236 1.34 7.02 3.32
C ILE A 236 1.68 7.69 4.65
N GLU A 237 1.87 9.01 4.65
CA GLU A 237 1.94 9.82 5.87
C GLU A 237 0.83 9.52 6.88
N PRO A 238 -0.47 9.53 6.53
CA PRO A 238 -1.53 9.18 7.48
C PRO A 238 -1.43 7.72 7.97
N CYS A 239 -0.95 6.79 7.14
CA CYS A 239 -0.72 5.40 7.55
C CYS A 239 0.33 5.31 8.66
N ILE A 240 1.43 6.06 8.53
CA ILE A 240 2.51 6.10 9.52
C ILE A 240 2.05 6.80 10.80
N LEU A 241 1.38 7.96 10.67
CA LEU A 241 0.91 8.73 11.81
C LEU A 241 -0.12 7.97 12.64
N ALA A 242 -1.09 7.31 11.99
CA ALA A 242 -2.11 6.53 12.69
C ALA A 242 -1.59 5.17 13.15
N GLY A 243 -0.73 4.51 12.37
CA GLY A 243 -0.31 3.13 12.61
C GLY A 243 0.94 2.97 13.48
N CYS A 244 1.75 4.01 13.65
CA CYS A 244 3.03 3.93 14.35
C CYS A 244 3.20 5.05 15.39
N PRO A 245 3.40 4.71 16.68
CA PRO A 245 3.65 5.72 17.70
C PRO A 245 4.94 6.50 17.42
N PRO A 246 5.09 7.72 17.97
CA PRO A 246 6.37 8.43 18.00
C PRO A 246 7.49 7.51 18.50
N ASP A 247 8.69 7.65 17.92
CA ASP A 247 9.86 6.79 18.19
C ASP A 247 9.68 5.28 17.85
N GLY A 248 8.47 4.88 17.41
CA GLY A 248 8.17 3.53 16.94
C GLY A 248 8.90 3.18 15.64
N THR A 249 8.85 1.90 15.26
CA THR A 249 9.54 1.39 14.07
C THR A 249 8.55 0.98 12.98
N VAL A 250 8.71 1.57 11.79
CA VAL A 250 7.95 1.25 10.57
C VAL A 250 8.74 0.27 9.69
N LEU A 251 8.10 -0.83 9.30
CA LEU A 251 8.63 -1.80 8.34
C LEU A 251 8.08 -1.53 6.93
N ASP A 252 8.92 -1.72 5.92
CA ASP A 252 8.51 -1.85 4.54
C ASP A 252 9.24 -3.03 3.87
N PRO A 253 8.56 -4.18 3.65
CA PRO A 253 9.14 -5.37 3.03
C PRO A 253 9.46 -5.23 1.53
N PHE A 254 9.01 -4.14 0.87
CA PHE A 254 9.22 -3.88 -0.55
C PHE A 254 9.67 -2.43 -0.74
N PHE A 255 10.87 -2.12 -0.23
CA PHE A 255 11.30 -0.76 0.07
C PHE A 255 11.44 0.15 -1.14
N GLY A 256 11.82 -0.40 -2.30
CA GLY A 256 11.97 0.33 -3.56
C GLY A 256 12.84 1.57 -3.40
N ALA A 257 12.25 2.74 -3.69
CA ALA A 257 12.94 4.02 -3.57
C ALA A 257 12.98 4.59 -2.12
N GLY A 258 12.56 3.83 -1.11
CA GLY A 258 12.64 4.20 0.31
C GLY A 258 11.65 5.26 0.77
N THR A 259 10.49 5.43 0.09
CA THR A 259 9.51 6.45 0.48
C THR A 259 8.99 6.24 1.90
N THR A 260 8.75 4.99 2.32
CA THR A 260 8.30 4.69 3.69
C THR A 260 9.34 5.12 4.73
N GLY A 261 10.62 4.80 4.51
CA GLY A 261 11.70 5.18 5.42
C GLY A 261 11.90 6.70 5.48
N LEU A 262 11.78 7.38 4.34
CA LEU A 262 11.83 8.84 4.26
C LEU A 262 10.75 9.49 5.12
N VAL A 263 9.48 9.07 4.94
CA VAL A 263 8.36 9.66 5.69
C VAL A 263 8.43 9.29 7.17
N ALA A 264 8.82 8.06 7.51
CA ALA A 264 9.02 7.65 8.90
C ALA A 264 10.07 8.56 9.58
N GLN A 265 11.22 8.79 8.95
CA GLN A 265 12.29 9.65 9.48
C GLN A 265 11.83 11.11 9.65
N GLN A 266 11.13 11.67 8.65
CA GLN A 266 10.59 13.03 8.71
C GLN A 266 9.63 13.23 9.89
N HIS A 267 8.95 12.17 10.31
CA HIS A 267 8.00 12.17 11.40
C HIS A 267 8.59 11.65 12.72
N GLY A 268 9.91 11.49 12.84
CA GLY A 268 10.55 11.06 14.08
C GLY A 268 10.23 9.60 14.44
N ARG A 269 10.10 8.72 13.45
CA ARG A 269 9.98 7.27 13.61
C ARG A 269 11.22 6.57 13.06
N ASN A 270 11.54 5.43 13.66
CA ASN A 270 12.52 4.50 13.14
C ASN A 270 11.97 3.74 11.93
N TRP A 271 12.85 3.18 11.10
CA TRP A 271 12.43 2.42 9.93
C TRP A 271 13.36 1.24 9.59
N ILE A 272 12.75 0.21 9.03
CA ILE A 272 13.41 -0.96 8.44
C ILE A 272 12.82 -1.17 7.04
N GLY A 273 13.70 -1.26 6.03
CA GLY A 273 13.31 -1.57 4.66
C GLY A 273 13.92 -2.89 4.21
N CYS A 274 13.23 -3.66 3.36
CA CYS A 274 13.80 -4.78 2.62
C CYS A 274 13.77 -4.48 1.12
N GLU A 275 14.89 -4.65 0.43
CA GLU A 275 14.99 -4.41 -1.01
C GLU A 275 15.82 -5.51 -1.67
N LEU A 276 15.31 -6.06 -2.77
CA LEU A 276 15.94 -7.16 -3.48
C LEU A 276 17.21 -6.68 -4.19
N ASN A 277 17.13 -5.54 -4.87
CA ASN A 277 18.21 -5.03 -5.70
C ASN A 277 19.15 -4.10 -4.89
N PRO A 278 20.46 -4.40 -4.80
CA PRO A 278 21.41 -3.62 -4.01
C PRO A 278 21.58 -2.17 -4.50
N VAL A 279 21.48 -1.91 -5.80
CA VAL A 279 21.56 -0.56 -6.38
C VAL A 279 20.38 0.29 -5.93
N TYR A 280 19.19 -0.31 -5.85
CA TYR A 280 17.99 0.38 -5.36
C TYR A 280 18.04 0.61 -3.86
N ALA A 281 18.57 -0.34 -3.09
CA ALA A 281 18.85 -0.16 -1.67
C ALA A 281 19.81 1.01 -1.42
N GLU A 282 20.89 1.14 -2.21
CA GLU A 282 21.84 2.25 -2.10
C GLU A 282 21.18 3.60 -2.42
N MET A 283 20.42 3.67 -3.50
CA MET A 283 19.66 4.86 -3.88
C MET A 283 18.68 5.29 -2.77
N ALA A 284 17.93 4.34 -2.20
CA ALA A 284 16.99 4.60 -1.11
C ALA A 284 17.72 5.13 0.14
N SER A 285 18.84 4.50 0.51
CA SER A 285 19.70 4.94 1.60
C SER A 285 20.19 6.38 1.39
N LYS A 286 20.69 6.71 0.19
CA LYS A 286 21.14 8.08 -0.13
C LYS A 286 19.99 9.09 -0.03
N ARG A 287 18.84 8.77 -0.63
CA ARG A 287 17.64 9.62 -0.59
C ARG A 287 17.20 9.96 0.84
N ILE A 288 17.25 8.98 1.75
CA ILE A 288 16.83 9.17 3.14
C ILE A 288 17.88 9.94 3.94
N LYS A 289 19.18 9.72 3.69
CA LYS A 289 20.27 10.47 4.34
C LYS A 289 20.27 11.95 3.93
N ASP A 290 20.02 12.23 2.65
CA ASP A 290 20.01 13.59 2.11
C ASP A 290 18.75 14.38 2.52
N ALA A 291 17.74 13.71 3.07
CA ALA A 291 16.55 14.37 3.58
C ALA A 291 16.80 14.86 5.02
N GLU A 292 16.88 16.17 5.19
CA GLU A 292 16.96 16.76 6.53
C GLU A 292 15.76 16.31 7.39
N PRO A 293 15.98 15.94 8.66
CA PRO A 293 14.88 15.78 9.60
C PRO A 293 14.08 17.08 9.64
N GLN A 294 12.75 17.00 9.54
CA GLN A 294 11.92 18.18 9.80
C GLN A 294 12.23 18.63 11.24
N PRO A 295 12.76 19.86 11.45
CA PRO A 295 12.98 20.35 12.80
C PRO A 295 11.63 20.39 13.51
N LYS A 296 11.59 20.02 14.80
CA LYS A 296 10.40 20.21 15.63
C LYS A 296 10.12 21.71 15.67
N LEU A 297 9.15 22.17 14.89
CA LEU A 297 8.83 23.60 14.77
C LEU A 297 8.29 24.16 16.09
N PHE A 298 7.78 23.30 16.97
CA PHE A 298 7.34 23.65 18.33
C PHE A 298 7.64 22.47 19.29
N THR A 299 8.25 22.78 20.44
CA THR A 299 8.43 21.90 21.60
C THR A 299 7.50 22.31 22.73
#